data_AF-A0A1P8FF34-F1
#
_entry.id   AF-A0A1P8FF34-F1
#
_cell.length_a   1.000
_cell.length_b   1.000
_cell.length_c   1.000
_cell.angle_alpha   90.00
_cell.angle_beta   90.00
_cell.angle_gamma   90.00
#
_symmetry.space_group_name_H-M   'P 1'
#
loop_
_entity.id
_entity.type
_entity.pdbx_description
1 polymer ?
#
loop_
_entity_poly.entity_id
_entity_poly.type
_entity_poly.pdbx_seq_one_letter_code
_entity_poly.pdbx_strand_id
1 'polypeptide(L)'
;MIATALALPLVARADTPQNLSAKVAGKAFESDDNGILYLMPTKTGLNLIASTKGASAYPPPKTPIDRLSIMCKDFEGKPVKWVAKDFGNHGCEVKFVQGESKTPMGDPQAEYRASGGNNTLEITSVKGKVIEGKFSFELVEVKTKAKLAITDGTFKAEDRQK
;
A
#
# COMPACT_ATOMS: atom_id res chain seq x y z
N MET A 1 29.37 36.56 -26.09
CA MET A 1 28.25 35.62 -26.26
C MET A 1 28.22 34.75 -25.02
N ILE A 2 27.19 34.89 -24.16
CA ILE A 2 27.06 34.11 -22.92
C ILE A 2 26.13 32.94 -23.25
N ALA A 3 26.69 31.74 -23.31
CA ALA A 3 25.92 30.51 -23.49
C ALA A 3 25.41 30.05 -22.13
N THR A 4 24.14 30.33 -21.85
CA THR A 4 23.42 29.83 -20.67
C THR A 4 23.14 28.34 -20.87
N ALA A 5 23.92 27.48 -20.22
CA ALA A 5 23.65 26.05 -20.19
C ALA A 5 22.41 25.77 -19.32
N LEU A 6 21.31 25.34 -19.96
CA LEU A 6 20.12 24.82 -19.29
C LEU A 6 20.47 23.49 -18.60
N ALA A 7 20.64 23.52 -17.28
CA ALA A 7 20.65 22.32 -16.46
C ALA A 7 19.22 21.75 -16.42
N LEU A 8 18.96 20.72 -17.22
CA LEU A 8 17.76 19.90 -17.09
C LEU A 8 17.81 19.17 -15.74
N PRO A 9 16.77 19.24 -14.89
CA PRO A 9 16.74 18.47 -13.67
C PRO A 9 16.66 16.98 -14.03
N LEU A 10 17.67 16.22 -13.61
CA LEU A 10 17.59 14.77 -13.51
C LEU A 10 16.43 14.44 -12.57
N VAL A 11 15.27 14.14 -13.14
CA VAL A 11 14.19 13.48 -12.40
C VAL A 11 14.81 12.18 -11.92
N ALA A 12 15.01 12.06 -10.61
CA ALA A 12 15.44 10.81 -9.98
C ALA A 12 14.37 9.76 -10.30
N ARG A 13 14.56 9.06 -11.42
CA ARG A 13 13.78 7.86 -11.74
C ARG A 13 14.17 6.86 -10.68
N ALA A 14 13.17 6.39 -9.95
CA ALA A 14 13.34 5.26 -9.08
C ALA A 14 13.95 4.09 -9.88
N ASP A 15 14.88 3.36 -9.26
CA ASP A 15 15.63 2.30 -9.92
C ASP A 15 14.74 1.11 -10.30
N THR A 16 13.56 0.97 -9.66
CA THR A 16 12.58 -0.05 -9.99
C THR A 16 11.13 0.50 -9.95
N PRO A 17 10.32 0.26 -11.00
CA PRO A 17 8.90 0.55 -10.97
C PRO A 17 8.19 -0.27 -9.88
N GLN A 18 7.35 0.40 -9.10
CA GLN A 18 6.48 -0.18 -8.09
C GLN A 18 5.06 -0.34 -8.63
N ASN A 19 4.42 -1.42 -8.23
CA ASN A 19 3.02 -1.66 -8.52
C ASN A 19 2.34 -2.43 -7.39
N LEU A 20 1.05 -2.21 -7.25
CA LEU A 20 0.20 -3.01 -6.37
C LEU A 20 -1.16 -3.12 -7.05
N SER A 21 -1.67 -4.34 -7.12
CA SER A 21 -2.98 -4.64 -7.69
C SER A 21 -3.74 -5.59 -6.79
N ALA A 22 -5.05 -5.38 -6.66
CA ALA A 22 -5.95 -6.28 -5.97
C ALA A 22 -7.39 -6.10 -6.49
N LYS A 23 -8.28 -6.98 -6.06
CA LYS A 23 -9.73 -6.79 -6.18
C LYS A 23 -10.32 -6.47 -4.82
N VAL A 24 -10.90 -5.28 -4.67
CA VAL A 24 -11.60 -4.84 -3.46
C VAL A 24 -13.11 -4.89 -3.74
N ALA A 25 -13.83 -5.75 -3.01
CA ALA A 25 -15.24 -6.05 -3.32
C ALA A 25 -15.48 -6.41 -4.80
N GLY A 26 -14.53 -7.12 -5.43
CA GLY A 26 -14.59 -7.49 -6.85
C GLY A 26 -14.21 -6.37 -7.83
N LYS A 27 -13.96 -5.14 -7.37
CA LYS A 27 -13.51 -4.01 -8.20
C LYS A 27 -11.98 -3.92 -8.23
N ALA A 28 -11.41 -3.57 -9.38
CA ALA A 28 -9.97 -3.38 -9.51
C ALA A 28 -9.49 -2.22 -8.61
N PHE A 29 -8.46 -2.50 -7.81
CA PHE A 29 -7.68 -1.52 -7.08
C PHE A 29 -6.25 -1.61 -7.57
N GLU A 30 -5.73 -0.52 -8.11
CA GLU A 30 -4.38 -0.43 -8.64
C GLU A 30 -3.66 0.77 -8.04
N SER A 31 -2.39 0.61 -7.74
CA SER A 31 -1.49 1.66 -7.28
C SER A 31 -0.18 1.58 -8.06
N ASP A 32 0.41 2.74 -8.32
CA ASP A 32 1.64 2.90 -9.08
C ASP A 32 2.75 3.55 -8.22
N ASP A 33 3.87 3.87 -8.87
CA ASP A 33 5.03 4.50 -8.25
C ASP A 33 4.73 5.70 -7.36
N ASN A 34 3.67 6.47 -7.66
CA ASN A 34 3.32 7.68 -6.91
C ASN A 34 2.27 7.41 -5.83
N GLY A 35 1.55 6.28 -5.93
CA GLY A 35 0.55 5.85 -4.96
C GLY A 35 1.10 4.92 -3.89
N ILE A 36 2.26 4.30 -4.12
CA ILE A 36 2.89 3.35 -3.22
C ILE A 36 3.98 4.01 -2.38
N LEU A 37 3.78 3.97 -1.07
CA LEU A 37 4.79 4.25 -0.07
C LEU A 37 5.14 2.93 0.63
N TYR A 38 6.32 2.41 0.36
CA TYR A 38 6.88 1.29 1.09
C TYR A 38 8.08 1.74 1.91
N LEU A 39 8.03 1.43 3.21
CA LEU A 39 9.06 1.80 4.17
C LEU A 39 9.45 0.57 4.99
N MET A 40 10.75 0.41 5.21
CA MET A 40 11.30 -0.45 6.28
C MET A 40 11.91 0.44 7.38
N PRO A 41 11.09 1.15 8.19
CA PRO A 41 11.58 2.21 9.07
C PRO A 41 12.54 1.73 10.16
N THR A 42 12.50 0.45 10.50
CA THR A 42 13.49 -0.24 11.33
C THR A 42 13.66 -1.64 10.75
N LYS A 43 14.81 -2.29 10.94
CA LYS A 43 15.13 -3.65 10.42
C LYS A 43 14.20 -4.78 10.93
N THR A 44 13.02 -4.44 11.43
CA THR A 44 12.08 -5.27 12.18
C THR A 44 10.63 -4.96 11.80
N GLY A 45 10.34 -4.36 10.63
CA GLY A 45 8.98 -4.01 10.27
C GLY A 45 8.76 -3.78 8.77
N LEU A 46 7.58 -4.14 8.30
CA LEU A 46 7.09 -3.88 6.94
C LEU A 46 5.96 -2.87 7.03
N ASN A 47 6.11 -1.72 6.38
CA ASN A 47 5.03 -0.75 6.21
C ASN A 47 4.81 -0.49 4.73
N LEU A 48 3.70 -1.01 4.21
CA LEU A 48 3.29 -0.85 2.82
C LEU A 48 1.96 -0.09 2.78
N ILE A 49 1.98 1.09 2.17
CA ILE A 49 0.81 1.93 1.98
C ILE A 49 0.63 2.14 0.48
N ALA A 50 -0.57 1.87 -0.03
CA ALA A 50 -0.91 2.05 -1.44
C ALA A 50 -2.20 2.87 -1.57
N SER A 51 -2.20 3.87 -2.43
CA SER A 51 -3.37 4.68 -2.77
C SER A 51 -3.77 4.45 -4.22
N THR A 52 -5.05 4.58 -4.57
CA THR A 52 -5.52 4.39 -5.95
C THR A 52 -4.70 5.21 -6.95
N LYS A 53 -4.38 4.61 -8.09
CA LYS A 53 -3.59 5.23 -9.16
C LYS A 53 -4.06 6.65 -9.48
N GLY A 54 -3.10 7.56 -9.62
CA GLY A 54 -3.38 8.97 -9.86
C GLY A 54 -3.70 9.78 -8.61
N ALA A 55 -3.67 9.19 -7.41
CA ALA A 55 -3.83 9.90 -6.13
C ALA A 55 -2.94 11.15 -6.00
N SER A 56 -1.72 11.07 -6.55
CA SER A 56 -0.71 12.13 -6.48
C SER A 56 -0.69 13.04 -7.72
N ALA A 57 -1.67 12.91 -8.63
CA ALA A 57 -1.73 13.73 -9.85
C ALA A 57 -2.31 15.12 -9.58
N TYR A 58 -1.83 16.13 -10.31
CA TYR A 58 -2.39 17.48 -10.33
C TYR A 58 -3.01 17.80 -11.71
N PRO A 59 -4.23 18.34 -11.79
CA PRO A 59 -5.13 18.69 -10.68
C PRO A 59 -5.60 17.44 -9.91
N PRO A 60 -5.97 17.57 -8.62
CA PRO A 60 -6.37 16.43 -7.81
C PRO A 60 -7.47 15.58 -8.47
N PRO A 61 -7.47 14.26 -8.27
CA PRO A 61 -8.49 13.38 -8.84
C PRO A 61 -9.90 13.84 -8.51
N LYS A 62 -10.78 13.78 -9.52
CA LYS A 62 -12.21 14.07 -9.32
C LYS A 62 -12.89 13.00 -8.45
N THR A 63 -12.33 11.81 -8.35
CA THR A 63 -12.85 10.71 -7.53
C THR A 63 -12.11 10.65 -6.20
N PRO A 64 -12.81 10.33 -5.08
CA PRO A 64 -12.17 10.04 -3.81
C PRO A 64 -11.07 8.98 -3.95
N ILE A 65 -10.01 9.11 -3.15
CA ILE A 65 -8.85 8.22 -3.17
C ILE A 65 -9.08 7.11 -2.15
N ASP A 66 -8.96 5.85 -2.58
CA ASP A 66 -8.93 4.72 -1.66
C ASP A 66 -7.49 4.46 -1.21
N ARG A 67 -7.32 3.98 0.02
CA ARG A 67 -5.99 3.70 0.60
C ARG A 67 -5.96 2.36 1.32
N LEU A 68 -4.98 1.53 0.97
CA LEU A 68 -4.65 0.28 1.65
C LEU A 68 -3.37 0.48 2.47
N SER A 69 -3.39 0.08 3.73
CA SER A 69 -2.22 0.09 4.62
C SER A 69 -2.02 -1.31 5.19
N ILE A 70 -0.80 -1.83 5.06
CA ILE A 70 -0.36 -3.12 5.60
C ILE A 70 0.88 -2.85 6.44
N MET A 71 0.79 -3.14 7.73
CA MET A 71 1.85 -2.90 8.70
C MET A 71 2.12 -4.19 9.45
N CYS A 72 3.28 -4.82 9.22
CA CYS A 72 3.65 -6.06 9.90
C CYS A 72 4.90 -5.85 10.75
N LYS A 73 4.82 -6.30 12.00
CA LYS A 73 5.98 -6.35 12.91
C LYS A 73 6.92 -7.51 12.54
N ASP A 74 8.15 -7.38 12.98
CA ASP A 74 9.23 -8.38 12.91
C ASP A 74 9.56 -8.87 11.49
N PHE A 75 9.41 -8.01 10.48
CA PHE A 75 9.88 -8.32 9.14
C PHE A 75 11.41 -8.13 9.03
N GLU A 76 12.13 -9.25 8.87
CA GLU A 76 13.59 -9.28 8.81
C GLU A 76 14.17 -9.19 7.39
N GLY A 77 13.39 -8.76 6.39
CA GLY A 77 13.88 -8.67 5.00
C GLY A 77 14.13 -10.03 4.34
N LYS A 78 13.34 -11.05 4.69
CA LYS A 78 13.39 -12.39 4.07
C LYS A 78 11.99 -12.83 3.63
N PRO A 79 11.87 -13.73 2.65
CA PRO A 79 10.59 -14.33 2.32
C PRO A 79 9.91 -14.93 3.54
N VAL A 80 8.65 -14.59 3.75
CA VAL A 80 7.87 -14.95 4.94
C VAL A 80 6.39 -14.94 4.61
N LYS A 81 5.61 -15.75 5.33
CA LYS A 81 4.17 -15.83 5.17
C LYS A 81 3.49 -15.61 6.51
N TRP A 82 2.64 -14.59 6.57
CA TRP A 82 1.70 -14.36 7.65
C TRP A 82 0.35 -14.93 7.25
N VAL A 83 -0.26 -15.66 8.18
CA VAL A 83 -1.58 -16.27 8.03
C VAL A 83 -2.52 -15.71 9.10
N ALA A 84 -3.79 -16.10 9.06
CA ALA A 84 -4.86 -15.65 9.96
C ALA A 84 -4.45 -15.35 11.41
N LYS A 85 -3.70 -16.24 12.05
CA LYS A 85 -3.26 -16.14 13.45
C LYS A 85 -2.28 -14.97 13.71
N ASP A 86 -1.62 -14.49 12.67
CA ASP A 86 -0.59 -13.47 12.74
C ASP A 86 -1.17 -12.05 12.55
N PHE A 87 -2.48 -11.90 12.33
CA PHE A 87 -3.13 -10.59 12.19
C PHE A 87 -3.75 -10.11 13.51
N GLY A 88 -3.54 -8.83 13.85
CA GLY A 88 -4.03 -8.20 15.08
C GLY A 88 -2.95 -7.43 15.85
N ASN A 89 -3.24 -7.07 17.11
CA ASN A 89 -2.46 -6.12 17.94
C ASN A 89 -0.94 -6.35 18.01
N HIS A 90 -0.48 -7.59 17.77
CA HIS A 90 0.93 -7.97 17.94
C HIS A 90 1.62 -8.48 16.66
N GLY A 91 0.93 -8.54 15.52
CA GLY A 91 1.52 -9.05 14.28
C GLY A 91 1.34 -8.09 13.11
N CYS A 92 0.48 -8.47 12.17
CA CYS A 92 0.11 -7.66 11.01
C CYS A 92 -1.20 -6.91 11.25
N GLU A 93 -1.17 -5.60 11.03
CA GLU A 93 -2.34 -4.74 10.96
C GLU A 93 -2.62 -4.39 9.50
N VAL A 94 -3.88 -4.56 9.07
CA VAL A 94 -4.33 -4.20 7.74
C VAL A 94 -5.52 -3.27 7.86
N LYS A 95 -5.44 -2.14 7.16
CA LYS A 95 -6.47 -1.11 7.11
C LYS A 95 -6.76 -0.77 5.66
N PHE A 96 -8.05 -0.67 5.32
CA PHE A 96 -8.49 -0.12 4.05
C PHE A 96 -9.42 1.06 4.32
N VAL A 97 -9.10 2.20 3.72
CA VAL A 97 -9.90 3.43 3.79
C VAL A 97 -10.54 3.60 2.43
N GLN A 98 -11.87 3.54 2.40
CA GLN A 98 -12.62 3.83 1.19
C GLN A 98 -12.86 5.34 1.11
N GLY A 99 -12.40 5.93 0.00
CA GLY A 99 -12.64 7.31 -0.40
C GLY A 99 -12.35 8.37 0.67
N GLU A 100 -11.14 8.92 0.67
CA GLU A 100 -10.84 10.16 1.41
C GLU A 100 -11.61 11.36 0.81
N SER A 101 -12.10 12.27 1.67
CA SER A 101 -12.92 13.41 1.24
C SER A 101 -12.21 14.31 0.23
N LYS A 102 -13.00 14.88 -0.70
CA LYS A 102 -12.54 15.95 -1.62
C LYS A 102 -12.31 17.28 -0.90
N THR A 103 -12.84 17.45 0.31
CA THR A 103 -12.64 18.64 1.14
C THR A 103 -11.48 18.40 2.11
N PRO A 104 -10.64 19.41 2.37
CA PRO A 104 -9.65 19.34 3.44
C PRO A 104 -10.32 18.93 4.77
N MET A 105 -9.75 17.92 5.44
CA MET A 105 -10.23 17.35 6.71
C MET A 105 -11.63 16.69 6.69
N GLY A 106 -12.19 16.35 5.53
CA GLY A 106 -13.42 15.56 5.52
C GLY A 106 -13.17 14.09 5.89
N ASP A 107 -14.14 13.47 6.54
CA ASP A 107 -14.07 12.06 6.93
C ASP A 107 -14.04 11.14 5.70
N PRO A 108 -13.37 9.97 5.79
CA PRO A 108 -13.47 8.94 4.77
C PRO A 108 -14.87 8.35 4.72
N GLN A 109 -15.25 7.82 3.55
CA GLN A 109 -16.54 7.16 3.36
C GLN A 109 -16.69 5.95 4.30
N ALA A 110 -15.63 5.15 4.43
CA ALA A 110 -15.60 4.01 5.35
C ALA A 110 -14.16 3.64 5.72
N GLU A 111 -13.99 3.08 6.92
CA GLU A 111 -12.74 2.49 7.38
C GLU A 111 -12.95 1.01 7.69
N TYR A 112 -12.10 0.16 7.12
CA TYR A 112 -12.12 -1.27 7.30
C TYR A 112 -10.81 -1.72 7.95
N ARG A 113 -10.90 -2.71 8.83
CA ARG A 113 -9.74 -3.33 9.48
C ARG A 113 -9.79 -4.84 9.34
N ALA A 114 -8.64 -5.49 9.29
CA ALA A 114 -8.59 -6.95 9.34
C ALA A 114 -9.36 -7.45 10.57
N SER A 115 -10.37 -8.28 10.33
CA SER A 115 -10.99 -9.09 11.37
C SER A 115 -10.39 -10.49 11.32
N GLY A 116 -10.43 -11.24 12.42
CA GLY A 116 -10.09 -12.67 12.39
C GLY A 116 -10.80 -13.37 11.21
N GLY A 117 -10.08 -14.21 10.47
CA GLY A 117 -10.52 -14.75 9.18
C GLY A 117 -9.34 -15.27 8.35
N ASN A 118 -9.56 -15.61 7.07
CA ASN A 118 -8.57 -16.19 6.15
C ASN A 118 -7.56 -15.16 5.60
N ASN A 119 -7.04 -14.29 6.46
CA ASN A 119 -6.05 -13.28 6.08
C ASN A 119 -4.71 -13.95 5.73
N THR A 120 -4.11 -13.51 4.63
CA THR A 120 -2.79 -13.97 4.19
C THR A 120 -1.99 -12.82 3.62
N LEU A 121 -0.71 -12.76 3.99
CA LEU A 121 0.31 -11.92 3.36
C LEU A 121 1.54 -12.79 3.17
N GLU A 122 2.07 -12.84 1.96
CA GLU A 122 3.23 -13.63 1.62
C GLU A 122 4.25 -12.75 0.89
N ILE A 123 5.43 -12.59 1.47
CA ILE A 123 6.58 -12.01 0.80
C ILE A 123 7.26 -13.15 0.04
N THR A 124 7.17 -13.11 -1.28
CA THR A 124 7.69 -14.15 -2.16
C THR A 124 9.14 -13.91 -2.55
N SER A 125 9.59 -12.65 -2.56
CA SER A 125 10.97 -12.30 -2.90
C SER A 125 11.43 -11.06 -2.15
N VAL A 126 12.71 -11.06 -1.75
CA VAL A 126 13.42 -9.88 -1.25
C VAL A 126 14.76 -9.81 -2.00
N LYS A 127 14.98 -8.72 -2.74
CA LYS A 127 16.19 -8.48 -3.54
C LYS A 127 16.69 -7.07 -3.26
N GLY A 128 17.64 -6.96 -2.33
CA GLY A 128 18.11 -5.66 -1.85
C GLY A 128 16.96 -4.90 -1.17
N LYS A 129 16.63 -3.72 -1.71
CA LYS A 129 15.52 -2.87 -1.23
C LYS A 129 14.17 -3.20 -1.84
N VAL A 130 14.12 -4.14 -2.80
CA VAL A 130 12.89 -4.50 -3.51
C VAL A 130 12.25 -5.74 -2.89
N ILE A 131 10.96 -5.65 -2.59
CA ILE A 131 10.14 -6.78 -2.14
C ILE A 131 9.00 -7.06 -3.14
N GLU A 132 8.67 -8.33 -3.26
CA GLU A 132 7.53 -8.81 -4.05
C GLU A 132 6.69 -9.72 -3.16
N GLY A 133 5.37 -9.67 -3.33
CA GLY A 133 4.48 -10.48 -2.52
C GLY A 133 3.06 -10.58 -3.03
N LYS A 134 2.29 -11.40 -2.31
CA LYS A 134 0.88 -11.68 -2.54
C LYS A 134 0.08 -11.49 -1.26
N PHE A 135 -1.18 -11.13 -1.37
CA PHE A 135 -2.05 -10.98 -0.21
C PHE A 135 -3.53 -11.23 -0.53
N SER A 136 -4.27 -11.58 0.52
CA SER A 136 -5.73 -11.67 0.52
C SER A 136 -6.23 -11.38 1.93
N PHE A 137 -7.25 -10.55 2.07
CA PHE A 137 -7.75 -10.11 3.36
C PHE A 137 -9.28 -10.14 3.44
N GLU A 138 -9.78 -10.47 4.62
CA GLU A 138 -11.16 -10.28 5.04
C GLU A 138 -11.18 -9.15 6.08
N LEU A 139 -11.73 -8.01 5.67
CA LEU A 139 -11.81 -6.81 6.49
C LEU A 139 -13.25 -6.58 6.96
N VAL A 140 -13.39 -5.87 8.07
CA VAL A 140 -14.67 -5.46 8.65
C VAL A 140 -14.69 -3.95 8.85
N GLU A 141 -15.77 -3.31 8.44
CA GLU A 141 -15.99 -1.88 8.58
C GLU A 141 -16.15 -1.50 10.04
N VAL A 142 -15.50 -0.42 10.47
CA VAL A 142 -15.38 -0.06 11.88
C VAL A 142 -16.75 0.24 12.50
N LYS A 143 -17.64 0.96 11.79
CA LYS A 143 -18.94 1.41 12.31
C LYS A 143 -20.05 0.37 12.17
N THR A 144 -20.30 -0.11 10.94
CA THR A 144 -21.44 -1.00 10.60
C THR A 144 -21.11 -2.48 10.72
N LYS A 145 -19.84 -2.84 10.86
CA LYS A 145 -19.35 -4.23 10.83
C LYS A 145 -19.58 -4.95 9.49
N ALA A 146 -19.84 -4.21 8.40
CA ALA A 146 -19.92 -4.78 7.06
C ALA A 146 -18.59 -5.42 6.64
N LYS A 147 -18.66 -6.58 5.99
CA LYS A 147 -17.47 -7.30 5.51
C LYS A 147 -17.01 -6.76 4.15
N LEU A 148 -15.69 -6.75 3.96
CA LEU A 148 -15.03 -6.38 2.72
C LEU A 148 -13.93 -7.41 2.40
N ALA A 149 -14.01 -8.03 1.24
CA ALA A 149 -12.98 -8.94 0.76
C ALA A 149 -11.99 -8.19 -0.15
N ILE A 150 -10.70 -8.39 0.12
CA ILE A 150 -9.60 -8.03 -0.77
C ILE A 150 -8.98 -9.33 -1.27
N THR A 151 -8.98 -9.53 -2.58
CA THR A 151 -8.55 -10.79 -3.22
C THR A 151 -7.59 -10.50 -4.37
N ASP A 152 -6.89 -11.54 -4.86
CA ASP A 152 -5.93 -11.44 -5.97
C ASP A 152 -4.86 -10.36 -5.76
N GLY A 153 -4.47 -10.11 -4.51
CA GLY A 153 -3.52 -9.07 -4.15
C GLY A 153 -2.10 -9.45 -4.55
N THR A 154 -1.42 -8.59 -5.30
CA THR A 154 0.00 -8.71 -5.64
C THR A 154 0.68 -7.35 -5.57
N PHE A 155 1.94 -7.33 -5.21
CA PHE A 155 2.72 -6.08 -5.21
C PHE A 155 4.20 -6.32 -5.49
N LYS A 156 4.82 -5.26 -6.00
CA LYS A 156 6.26 -5.03 -6.04
C LYS A 156 6.54 -3.64 -5.52
N ALA A 157 7.35 -3.55 -4.48
CA ALA A 157 7.64 -2.28 -3.81
C ALA A 157 9.14 -2.16 -3.53
N GLU A 158 9.64 -0.93 -3.52
CA GLU A 158 11.03 -0.59 -3.29
C GLU A 158 11.11 0.34 -2.08
N ASP A 159 11.96 0.00 -1.11
CA ASP A 159 12.24 0.91 0.01
C ASP A 159 13.06 2.09 -0.50
N ARG A 160 12.39 3.24 -0.65
CA ARG A 160 12.99 4.48 -1.18
C ARG A 160 13.52 5.41 -0.10
N GLN A 161 13.53 4.99 1.17
CA GLN A 161 14.22 5.76 2.21
C GLN A 161 15.74 5.69 2.01
N LYS A 162 16.38 6.86 2.13
CA LYS A 162 17.83 7.04 2.05
C LYS A 162 18.46 6.81 3.41
#